data_AF-A0A093D4K3-F1
#
_entry.id   AF-A0A093D4K3-F1
#
_cell.length_a   1.000
_cell.length_b   1.000
_cell.length_c   1.000
_cell.angle_alpha   90.00
_cell.angle_beta   90.00
_cell.angle_gamma   90.00
#
_symmetry.space_group_name_H-M   'P 1'
#
loop_
_entity.id
_entity.type
_entity.pdbx_description
1 polymer ?
#
loop_
_entity_poly.entity_id
_entity_poly.type
_entity_poly.pdbx_seq_one_letter_code
_entity_poly.pdbx_strand_id
1 'polypeptide(L)'
;TLDFRKADFGLFKDLLTRVQWDEALEGRGAQESWLIFKDHLLQAQEWCIPTKRMSGRNTRRPAWMNKELLDQLGHKKKAYRGWKQGQVAWEENREIVQVTRHQVRKAKALIELNLARDIKGNKKGFYRYASDKKRSRENVGPLQKETGHLATQGAEKADVLNDFFASVFTDKRSSGMAQVMEGKGRDWENEEPPTVGEDQV
;
A
#
# COMPACT_ATOMS: atom_id res chain seq x y z
N THR A 1 -3.80 -2.88 -5.78
CA THR A 1 -2.97 -2.06 -6.68
C THR A 1 -3.09 -2.62 -8.07
N LEU A 2 -3.24 -1.74 -9.05
CA LEU A 2 -3.39 -2.07 -10.45
C LEU A 2 -2.10 -2.68 -11.02
N ASP A 3 -2.23 -3.64 -11.93
CA ASP A 3 -1.09 -4.27 -12.61
C ASP A 3 -0.91 -3.66 -14.01
N PHE A 4 -0.26 -2.50 -14.08
CA PHE A 4 -0.02 -1.79 -15.34
C PHE A 4 0.80 -2.57 -16.36
N ARG A 5 1.53 -3.62 -15.94
CA ARG A 5 2.28 -4.49 -16.86
C ARG A 5 1.38 -5.39 -17.71
N LYS A 6 0.15 -5.61 -17.26
CA LYS A 6 -0.87 -6.41 -17.95
C LYS A 6 -2.05 -5.56 -18.43
N ALA A 7 -1.88 -4.24 -18.43
CA ALA A 7 -2.91 -3.33 -18.90
C ALA A 7 -3.06 -3.44 -20.42
N ASP A 8 -4.31 -3.45 -20.89
CA ASP A 8 -4.60 -3.26 -22.31
C ASP A 8 -4.76 -1.76 -22.59
N PHE A 9 -3.66 -1.13 -23.00
CA PHE A 9 -3.65 0.29 -23.33
C PHE A 9 -4.37 0.61 -24.64
N GLY A 10 -4.53 -0.38 -25.53
CA GLY A 10 -5.30 -0.23 -26.77
C GLY A 10 -6.78 -0.06 -26.44
N LEU A 11 -7.33 -1.02 -25.69
CA LEU A 11 -8.71 -0.95 -25.21
C LEU A 11 -8.96 0.30 -24.35
N PHE A 12 -8.00 0.68 -23.50
CA PHE A 12 -8.11 1.87 -22.66
C PHE A 12 -8.23 3.16 -23.50
N LYS A 13 -7.40 3.29 -24.55
CA LYS A 13 -7.48 4.43 -25.47
C LYS A 13 -8.79 4.43 -26.24
N ASP A 14 -9.20 3.27 -26.75
CA ASP A 14 -10.44 3.14 -27.52
C ASP A 14 -11.67 3.55 -26.70
N LEU A 15 -11.75 3.12 -25.44
CA LEU A 15 -12.84 3.49 -24.53
C LEU A 15 -12.91 5.01 -24.32
N LEU A 16 -11.78 5.69 -24.14
CA LEU A 16 -11.76 7.15 -23.94
C LEU A 16 -12.05 7.92 -25.24
N THR A 17 -11.62 7.41 -26.40
CA THR A 17 -11.90 8.06 -27.69
C THR A 17 -13.35 7.91 -28.14
N ARG A 18 -14.09 6.91 -27.64
CA ARG A 18 -15.50 6.69 -27.95
C ARG A 18 -16.46 7.61 -27.18
N VAL A 19 -15.96 8.27 -26.14
CA VAL A 19 -16.76 9.22 -25.35
C VAL A 19 -16.96 10.50 -26.16
N GLN A 20 -18.20 10.94 -26.31
CA GLN A 20 -18.54 12.22 -26.93
C GLN A 20 -18.27 13.35 -25.92
N TRP A 21 -17.02 13.77 -25.83
CA TRP A 21 -16.57 14.76 -24.84
C TRP A 21 -17.25 16.11 -25.01
N ASP A 22 -17.53 16.51 -26.25
CA ASP A 22 -18.18 17.79 -26.55
C ASP A 22 -19.55 17.87 -25.87
N GLU A 23 -20.39 16.84 -26.03
CA GLU A 23 -21.70 16.75 -25.38
C GLU A 23 -21.60 16.53 -23.86
N ALA A 24 -20.62 15.74 -23.42
CA ALA A 24 -20.46 15.40 -22.00
C ALA A 24 -20.05 16.63 -21.15
N LEU A 25 -19.31 17.56 -21.75
CA LEU A 25 -18.74 18.72 -21.08
C LEU A 25 -19.48 20.04 -21.40
N GLU A 26 -20.41 20.03 -22.36
CA GLU A 26 -21.15 21.22 -22.77
C GLU A 26 -21.90 21.87 -21.60
N GLY A 27 -21.72 23.18 -21.42
CA GLY A 27 -22.42 23.98 -20.41
C GLY A 27 -22.02 23.70 -18.95
N ARG A 28 -20.98 22.89 -18.70
CA ARG A 28 -20.56 22.51 -17.34
C ARG A 28 -19.41 23.35 -16.81
N GLY A 29 -19.40 23.56 -15.50
CA GLY A 29 -18.27 24.22 -14.82
C GLY A 29 -17.01 23.35 -14.85
N ALA A 30 -15.85 23.97 -14.59
CA ALA A 30 -14.55 23.26 -14.59
C ALA A 30 -14.53 22.06 -13.62
N GLN A 31 -15.15 22.23 -12.44
CA GLN A 31 -15.21 21.16 -11.43
C GLN A 31 -16.09 19.99 -11.86
N GLU A 32 -17.25 20.26 -12.45
CA GLU A 32 -18.17 19.23 -12.94
C GLU A 32 -17.58 18.48 -14.14
N SER A 33 -16.96 19.22 -15.06
CA SER A 33 -16.22 18.69 -16.20
C SER A 33 -15.10 17.74 -15.75
N TRP A 34 -14.35 18.13 -14.72
CA TRP A 34 -13.30 17.30 -14.14
C TRP A 34 -13.85 16.00 -13.52
N LEU A 35 -14.97 16.08 -12.79
CA LEU A 35 -15.59 14.89 -12.19
C LEU A 35 -16.05 13.89 -13.25
N ILE A 36 -16.66 14.37 -14.34
CA ILE A 36 -17.13 13.53 -15.45
C ILE A 36 -15.95 12.87 -16.16
N PHE A 37 -14.90 13.63 -16.45
CA PHE A 37 -13.68 13.08 -17.03
C PHE A 37 -13.05 12.01 -16.13
N LYS A 38 -12.92 12.31 -14.83
CA LYS A 38 -12.36 11.39 -13.84
C LYS A 38 -13.18 10.11 -13.75
N ASP A 39 -14.50 10.18 -13.81
CA ASP A 39 -15.36 9.00 -13.75
C ASP A 39 -15.13 8.07 -14.95
N HIS A 40 -15.16 8.61 -16.17
CA HIS A 40 -14.88 7.83 -17.38
C HIS A 40 -13.47 7.23 -17.38
N LEU A 41 -12.48 7.99 -16.89
CA LEU A 41 -11.11 7.52 -16.73
C LEU A 41 -11.02 6.34 -15.75
N LEU A 42 -11.69 6.44 -14.60
CA LEU A 42 -11.70 5.39 -13.59
C LEU A 42 -12.45 4.15 -14.06
N GLN A 43 -13.56 4.32 -14.79
CA GLN A 43 -14.27 3.22 -15.43
C GLN A 43 -13.35 2.51 -16.43
N ALA A 44 -12.75 3.23 -17.38
CA ALA A 44 -11.82 2.65 -18.35
C ALA A 44 -10.65 1.92 -17.66
N GLN A 45 -10.16 2.46 -16.53
CA GLN A 45 -9.09 1.87 -15.74
C GLN A 45 -9.52 0.54 -15.11
N GLU A 46 -10.75 0.44 -14.61
CA GLU A 46 -11.28 -0.79 -14.02
C GLU A 46 -11.44 -1.91 -15.06
N TRP A 47 -11.88 -1.57 -16.27
CA TRP A 47 -12.05 -2.54 -17.36
C TRP A 47 -10.72 -3.01 -17.96
N CYS A 48 -9.75 -2.11 -18.10
CA CYS A 48 -8.53 -2.39 -18.88
C CYS A 48 -7.33 -2.80 -18.03
N ILE A 49 -7.32 -2.47 -16.73
CA ILE A 49 -6.17 -2.72 -15.87
C ILE A 49 -6.53 -3.74 -14.80
N PRO A 50 -6.11 -5.01 -14.96
CA PRO A 50 -6.39 -6.02 -13.97
C PRO A 50 -5.76 -5.65 -12.63
N THR A 51 -6.49 -5.94 -11.55
CA THR A 51 -5.97 -5.74 -10.20
C THR A 51 -4.94 -6.82 -9.87
N LYS A 52 -3.75 -6.41 -9.45
CA LYS A 52 -2.79 -7.37 -8.89
C LYS A 52 -3.37 -7.88 -7.59
N ARG A 53 -3.56 -9.20 -7.50
CA ARG A 53 -3.79 -9.84 -6.20
C ARG A 53 -2.58 -9.51 -5.34
N MET A 54 -2.77 -8.63 -4.37
CA MET A 54 -1.78 -8.43 -3.34
C MET A 54 -1.67 -9.77 -2.63
N SER A 55 -0.61 -10.49 -2.94
CA SER A 55 -0.20 -11.61 -2.15
C SER A 55 0.16 -10.96 -0.81
N GLY A 56 -0.79 -10.93 0.13
CA GLY A 56 -0.54 -10.35 1.45
C GLY A 56 0.76 -10.94 1.97
N ARG A 57 1.54 -10.22 2.79
CA ARG A 57 2.81 -10.76 3.34
C ARG A 57 2.70 -12.20 3.87
N ASN A 58 1.49 -12.61 4.25
CA ASN A 58 1.09 -13.96 4.67
C ASN A 58 1.11 -15.06 3.59
N THR A 59 1.22 -14.74 2.29
CA THR A 59 1.40 -15.76 1.22
C THR A 59 2.86 -16.15 1.06
N ARG A 60 3.80 -15.34 1.57
CA ARG A 60 5.21 -15.68 1.52
C ARG A 60 5.48 -16.75 2.55
N ARG A 61 5.87 -17.92 2.07
CA ARG A 61 6.29 -19.06 2.89
C ARG A 61 7.34 -18.60 3.91
N PRO A 62 7.11 -18.79 5.23
CA PRO A 62 8.10 -18.46 6.24
C PRO A 62 9.41 -19.21 5.99
N ALA A 63 10.54 -18.56 6.26
CA ALA A 63 11.86 -19.13 5.97
C ALA A 63 12.11 -20.50 6.65
N TRP A 64 11.48 -20.75 7.81
CA TRP A 64 11.64 -22.00 8.58
C TRP A 64 10.84 -23.17 8.01
N MET A 65 9.96 -22.93 7.04
CA MET A 65 9.04 -23.93 6.54
C MET A 65 9.70 -24.66 5.36
N ASN A 66 10.35 -25.79 5.61
CA ASN A 66 10.86 -26.69 4.57
C ASN A 66 9.76 -27.69 4.10
N LYS A 67 10.01 -28.48 3.05
CA LYS A 67 9.02 -29.42 2.47
C LYS A 67 8.64 -30.50 3.48
N GLU A 68 9.64 -31.05 4.17
CA GLU A 68 9.47 -32.09 5.18
C GLU A 68 8.59 -31.64 6.38
N LEU A 69 8.76 -30.41 6.88
CA LEU A 69 7.91 -29.84 7.93
C LEU A 69 6.47 -29.63 7.45
N LEU A 70 6.26 -29.31 6.17
CA LEU A 70 4.90 -29.23 5.60
C LEU A 70 4.25 -30.60 5.58
N ASP A 71 4.99 -31.63 5.18
CA ASP A 71 4.50 -33.00 5.15
C ASP A 71 4.14 -33.45 6.58
N GLN A 72 5.00 -33.18 7.57
CA GLN A 72 4.72 -33.43 8.99
C GLN A 72 3.48 -32.67 9.51
N LEU A 73 3.30 -31.40 9.13
CA LEU A 73 2.09 -30.64 9.46
C LEU A 73 0.84 -31.24 8.79
N GLY A 74 0.98 -31.77 7.58
CA GLY A 74 -0.06 -32.53 6.88
C GLY A 74 -0.43 -33.83 7.61
N HIS A 75 0.57 -34.60 8.03
CA HIS A 75 0.38 -35.81 8.84
C HIS A 75 -0.32 -35.51 10.16
N LYS A 76 0.10 -34.46 10.88
CA LYS A 76 -0.58 -33.98 12.08
C LYS A 76 -2.04 -33.62 11.82
N LYS A 77 -2.35 -32.93 10.71
CA LYS A 77 -3.73 -32.57 10.35
C LYS A 77 -4.56 -33.82 10.03
N LYS A 78 -3.96 -34.84 9.41
CA LYS A 78 -4.61 -36.12 9.12
C LYS A 78 -4.89 -36.90 10.40
N ALA A 79 -3.91 -37.01 11.30
CA ALA A 79 -4.06 -37.66 12.61
C ALA A 79 -5.16 -36.99 13.44
N TYR A 80 -5.19 -35.66 13.48
CA TYR A 80 -6.24 -34.93 14.20
C TYR A 80 -7.64 -35.19 13.64
N ARG A 81 -7.78 -35.28 12.30
CA ARG A 81 -9.06 -35.64 11.67
C ARG A 81 -9.47 -37.07 11.99
N GLY A 82 -8.54 -38.02 11.92
CA GLY A 82 -8.78 -39.43 12.26
C GLY A 82 -9.19 -39.60 13.72
N TRP A 83 -8.53 -38.90 14.65
CA TRP A 83 -8.92 -38.88 16.06
C TRP A 83 -10.32 -38.31 16.27
N LYS A 84 -10.65 -37.19 15.61
CA LYS A 84 -11.99 -36.57 15.68
C LYS A 84 -13.09 -37.49 15.12
N GLN A 85 -12.72 -38.42 14.22
CA GLN A 85 -13.62 -39.42 13.63
C GLN A 85 -13.60 -40.77 14.37
N GLY A 86 -12.86 -40.88 15.48
CA GLY A 86 -12.74 -42.13 16.26
C GLY A 86 -11.87 -43.21 15.63
N GLN A 87 -11.13 -42.90 14.57
CA GLN A 87 -10.28 -43.86 13.83
C GLN A 87 -8.86 -43.99 14.39
N VAL A 88 -8.43 -43.02 15.21
CA VAL A 88 -7.05 -42.91 15.72
C VAL A 88 -7.12 -42.71 17.22
N ALA A 89 -6.28 -43.45 17.96
CA ALA A 89 -6.20 -43.30 19.41
C ALA A 89 -5.73 -41.88 19.77
N TRP A 90 -6.24 -41.34 20.88
CA TRP A 90 -5.84 -40.00 21.33
C TRP A 90 -4.31 -39.88 21.57
N GLU A 91 -3.69 -40.96 22.03
CA GLU A 91 -2.26 -41.04 22.35
C GLU A 91 -1.39 -40.87 21.10
N GLU A 92 -1.71 -41.58 20.02
CA GLU A 92 -1.01 -41.47 18.74
C GLU A 92 -1.10 -40.05 18.16
N ASN A 93 -2.29 -39.44 18.21
CA ASN A 93 -2.47 -38.04 17.79
C ASN A 93 -1.68 -37.09 18.70
N ARG A 94 -1.64 -37.32 20.02
CA ARG A 94 -0.88 -36.50 20.97
C ARG A 94 0.61 -36.53 20.67
N GLU A 95 1.17 -37.70 20.41
CA GLU A 95 2.59 -37.87 20.07
C GLU A 95 2.95 -37.16 18.76
N ILE A 96 2.16 -37.36 17.71
CA ILE A 96 2.35 -36.69 16.41
C ILE A 96 2.31 -35.16 16.58
N VAL A 97 1.36 -34.65 17.38
CA VAL A 97 1.24 -33.23 17.68
C VAL A 97 2.48 -32.70 18.41
N GLN A 98 3.02 -33.44 19.39
CA GLN A 98 4.20 -33.07 20.17
C GLN A 98 5.46 -33.05 19.30
N VAL A 99 5.73 -34.12 18.56
CA VAL A 99 6.90 -34.24 17.67
C VAL A 99 6.89 -33.12 16.65
N THR A 100 5.77 -32.91 15.96
CA THR A 100 5.64 -31.84 14.96
C THR A 100 5.86 -30.46 15.58
N ARG A 101 5.33 -30.22 16.80
CA ARG A 101 5.54 -28.94 17.50
C ARG A 101 7.00 -28.74 17.89
N HIS A 102 7.69 -29.79 18.31
CA HIS A 102 9.12 -29.74 18.62
C HIS A 102 9.95 -29.41 17.37
N GLN A 103 9.70 -30.09 16.26
CA GLN A 103 10.41 -29.84 14.99
C GLN A 103 10.21 -28.41 14.48
N VAL A 104 8.99 -27.88 14.54
CA VAL A 104 8.71 -26.48 14.19
C VAL A 104 9.48 -25.49 15.08
N ARG A 105 9.59 -25.76 16.38
CA ARG A 105 10.40 -24.91 17.29
C ARG A 105 11.88 -24.99 16.93
N LYS A 106 12.41 -26.19 16.69
CA LYS A 106 13.81 -26.41 16.30
C LYS A 106 14.17 -25.68 15.00
N ALA A 107 13.32 -25.77 13.99
CA ALA A 107 13.53 -25.08 12.71
C ALA A 107 13.52 -23.54 12.85
N LYS A 108 12.63 -23.00 13.68
CA LYS A 108 12.60 -21.56 13.98
C LYS A 108 13.87 -21.12 14.70
N ALA A 109 14.27 -21.83 15.75
CA ALA A 109 15.46 -21.53 16.52
C ALA A 109 16.73 -21.59 15.65
N LEU A 110 16.83 -22.55 14.73
CA LEU A 110 17.95 -22.64 13.80
C LEU A 110 18.06 -21.40 12.89
N ILE A 111 16.93 -20.90 12.39
CA ILE A 111 16.92 -19.69 11.58
C ILE A 111 17.31 -18.46 12.39
N GLU A 112 16.77 -18.32 13.58
CA GLU A 112 17.12 -17.22 14.50
C GLU A 112 18.61 -17.25 14.86
N LEU A 113 19.17 -18.44 15.09
CA LEU A 113 20.60 -18.65 15.33
C LEU A 113 21.44 -18.23 14.12
N ASN A 114 21.06 -18.64 12.92
CA ASN A 114 21.76 -18.26 11.68
C ASN A 114 21.70 -16.74 11.45
N LEU A 115 20.56 -16.11 11.70
CA LEU A 115 20.38 -14.65 11.63
C LEU A 115 21.26 -13.94 12.65
N ALA A 116 21.37 -14.46 13.87
CA ALA A 116 22.21 -13.88 14.93
C ALA A 116 23.72 -14.02 14.60
N ARG A 117 24.13 -15.17 14.07
CA ARG A 117 25.53 -15.42 13.67
C ARG A 117 25.95 -14.53 12.50
N ASP A 118 25.06 -14.31 11.54
CA ASP A 118 25.32 -13.52 10.34
C ASP A 118 24.92 -12.04 10.48
N ILE A 119 24.80 -11.50 11.71
CA ILE A 119 24.48 -10.08 11.89
C ILE A 119 25.55 -9.19 11.23
N LYS A 120 26.83 -9.58 11.31
CA LYS A 120 27.93 -8.80 10.76
C LYS A 120 27.92 -8.77 9.22
N GLY A 121 27.61 -9.91 8.57
CA GLY A 121 27.55 -10.04 7.11
C GLY A 121 26.21 -9.59 6.51
N ASN A 122 25.10 -9.73 7.24
CA ASN A 122 23.76 -9.50 6.75
C ASN A 122 22.85 -8.78 7.78
N LYS A 123 23.24 -7.56 8.16
CA LYS A 123 22.45 -6.69 9.04
C LYS A 123 21.00 -6.52 8.56
N LYS A 124 20.80 -6.38 7.23
CA LYS A 124 19.46 -6.21 6.61
C LYS A 124 18.55 -7.42 6.87
N GLY A 125 19.08 -8.64 6.81
CA GLY A 125 18.32 -9.86 7.08
C GLY A 125 17.78 -9.90 8.51
N PHE A 126 18.61 -9.53 9.49
CA PHE A 126 18.24 -9.46 10.90
C PHE A 126 17.14 -8.44 11.17
N TYR A 127 17.32 -7.18 10.76
CA TYR A 127 16.32 -6.15 10.98
C TYR A 127 15.00 -6.42 10.25
N ARG A 128 15.05 -7.04 9.05
CA ARG A 128 13.85 -7.51 8.35
C ARG A 128 13.10 -8.57 9.15
N TYR A 129 13.81 -9.57 9.71
CA TYR A 129 13.18 -10.58 10.56
C TYR A 129 12.56 -9.95 11.81
N ALA A 130 13.27 -9.05 12.48
CA ALA A 130 12.76 -8.33 13.65
C ALA A 130 11.52 -7.48 13.30
N SER A 131 11.53 -6.76 12.18
CA SER A 131 10.39 -5.97 11.72
C SER A 131 9.20 -6.82 11.32
N ASP A 132 9.43 -7.99 10.68
CA ASP A 132 8.35 -8.92 10.31
C ASP A 132 7.69 -9.57 11.55
N LYS A 133 8.41 -9.64 12.67
CA LYS A 133 7.88 -10.12 13.96
C LYS A 133 7.17 -9.04 14.78
N LYS A 134 7.48 -7.77 14.57
CA LYS A 134 6.72 -6.66 15.16
C LYS A 134 5.30 -6.72 14.60
N ARG A 135 4.33 -7.06 15.46
CA ARG A 135 2.91 -7.25 15.11
C ARG A 135 2.24 -5.97 14.58
N SER A 136 2.82 -4.81 14.85
CA SER A 136 2.36 -3.54 14.30
C SER A 136 2.76 -3.44 12.84
N ARG A 137 1.78 -3.53 11.94
CA ARG A 137 1.76 -2.51 10.90
C ARG A 137 1.68 -1.20 11.67
N GLU A 138 2.70 -0.35 11.56
CA GLU A 138 2.56 1.05 11.92
C GLU A 138 1.55 1.65 10.94
N ASN A 139 0.28 1.31 11.15
CA ASN A 139 -0.80 2.13 10.67
C ASN A 139 -0.78 3.32 11.62
N VAL A 140 -0.76 4.53 11.06
CA VAL A 140 -1.03 5.75 11.83
C VAL A 140 -2.24 5.45 12.73
N GLY A 141 -2.11 5.69 14.03
CA GLY A 141 -3.19 5.46 15.00
C GLY A 141 -4.44 6.26 14.62
N PRO A 142 -5.58 6.04 15.29
CA PRO A 142 -6.71 6.95 15.15
C PRO A 142 -6.25 8.40 15.36
N LEU A 143 -6.55 9.28 14.40
CA LEU A 143 -6.23 10.71 14.52
C LEU A 143 -7.46 11.45 15.01
N GLN A 144 -7.28 12.49 15.82
CA GLN A 144 -8.40 13.31 16.29
C GLN A 144 -8.68 14.41 15.27
N LYS A 145 -9.92 14.51 14.80
CA LYS A 145 -10.39 15.62 13.97
C LYS A 145 -10.61 16.86 14.83
N GLU A 146 -10.63 18.04 14.23
CA GLU A 146 -10.98 19.29 14.93
C GLU A 146 -12.38 19.23 15.57
N THR A 147 -13.30 18.49 14.98
CA THR A 147 -14.65 18.23 15.50
C THR A 147 -14.67 17.31 16.75
N GLY A 148 -13.51 16.84 17.22
CA GLY A 148 -13.38 15.94 18.38
C GLY A 148 -13.58 14.44 18.09
N HIS A 149 -14.06 14.08 16.90
CA HIS A 149 -14.22 12.70 16.46
C HIS A 149 -12.90 12.04 16.04
N LEU A 150 -12.82 10.70 16.12
CA LEU A 150 -11.64 9.93 15.73
C LEU A 150 -11.71 9.48 14.27
N ALA A 151 -10.74 9.91 13.46
CA ALA A 151 -10.47 9.39 12.13
C ALA A 151 -9.82 8.00 12.23
N THR A 152 -10.55 6.97 11.83
CA THR A 152 -10.08 5.58 11.91
C THR A 152 -9.74 5.01 10.53
N GLN A 153 -10.43 5.48 9.48
CA GLN A 153 -10.19 5.09 8.09
C GLN A 153 -9.02 5.84 7.47
N GLY A 154 -8.43 5.26 6.43
CA GLY A 154 -7.26 5.83 5.75
C GLY A 154 -7.53 7.16 5.07
N ALA A 155 -8.69 7.32 4.42
CA ALA A 155 -9.09 8.57 3.78
C ALA A 155 -9.25 9.69 4.82
N GLU A 156 -10.01 9.44 5.89
CA GLU A 156 -10.22 10.41 6.96
C GLU A 156 -8.90 10.86 7.62
N LYS A 157 -7.94 9.93 7.79
CA LYS A 157 -6.63 10.27 8.33
C LYS A 157 -5.81 11.14 7.38
N ALA A 158 -5.94 10.92 6.06
CA ALA A 158 -5.27 11.74 5.06
C ALA A 158 -5.85 13.16 5.07
N ASP A 159 -7.16 13.30 5.19
CA ASP A 159 -7.84 14.61 5.27
C ASP A 159 -7.35 15.39 6.49
N VAL A 160 -7.34 14.78 7.69
CA VAL A 160 -6.85 15.44 8.92
C VAL A 160 -5.40 15.91 8.79
N LEU A 161 -4.54 15.10 8.18
CA LEU A 161 -3.14 15.47 7.95
C LEU A 161 -3.00 16.59 6.91
N ASN A 162 -3.85 16.59 5.88
CA ASN A 162 -3.86 17.61 4.84
C ASN A 162 -4.36 18.95 5.40
N ASP A 163 -5.41 18.94 6.24
CA ASP A 163 -5.93 20.13 6.91
C ASP A 163 -4.88 20.73 7.85
N PHE A 164 -4.22 19.89 8.65
CA PHE A 164 -3.11 20.31 9.51
C PHE A 164 -1.96 20.92 8.70
N PHE A 165 -1.57 20.26 7.60
CA PHE A 165 -0.54 20.77 6.70
C PHE A 165 -0.93 22.14 6.15
N ALA A 166 -2.14 22.30 5.62
CA ALA A 166 -2.64 23.57 5.13
C ALA A 166 -2.60 24.66 6.21
N SER A 167 -3.03 24.35 7.45
CA SER A 167 -3.01 25.28 8.58
C SER A 167 -1.61 25.80 8.95
N VAL A 168 -0.55 25.04 8.70
CA VAL A 168 0.83 25.47 8.98
C VAL A 168 1.30 26.51 7.95
N PHE A 169 0.76 26.47 6.72
CA PHE A 169 1.13 27.38 5.64
C PHE A 169 0.12 28.53 5.43
N THR A 170 -1.09 28.43 5.97
CA THR A 170 -2.01 29.55 6.09
C THR A 170 -1.70 30.33 7.36
N ASP A 171 -0.64 31.12 7.31
CA ASP A 171 -0.30 32.07 8.36
C ASP A 171 -1.47 33.03 8.58
N LYS A 172 -1.84 33.31 9.84
CA LYS A 172 -2.90 34.28 10.22
C LYS A 172 -2.45 35.72 9.94
N ARG A 173 -2.00 36.03 8.73
CA ARG A 173 -1.74 37.40 8.27
C ARG A 173 -2.66 37.76 7.13
N SER A 174 -3.94 38.00 7.46
CA SER A 174 -4.75 39.01 6.76
C SER A 174 -6.06 39.28 7.50
N SER A 175 -6.01 39.72 8.77
CA SER A 175 -7.03 40.67 9.25
C SER A 175 -6.58 42.09 8.87
N GLY A 176 -6.44 42.31 7.57
CA GLY A 176 -6.03 43.56 6.97
C GLY A 176 -6.86 43.73 5.72
N MET A 177 -8.01 44.35 5.89
CA MET A 177 -8.93 44.77 4.86
C MET A 177 -8.17 45.38 3.67
N ALA A 178 -8.21 44.72 2.51
CA ALA A 178 -7.82 45.30 1.24
C ALA A 178 -8.84 44.87 0.20
N GLN A 179 -9.86 45.71 0.02
CA GLN A 179 -10.73 45.64 -1.14
C GLN A 179 -9.96 46.06 -2.40
N VAL A 180 -10.16 45.26 -3.46
CA VAL A 180 -10.23 45.62 -4.89
C VAL A 180 -8.93 46.10 -5.56
N MET A 181 -8.47 45.33 -6.56
CA MET A 181 -8.69 45.64 -7.99
C MET A 181 -8.25 44.46 -8.87
N GLU A 182 -9.08 44.10 -9.85
CA GLU A 182 -8.78 43.14 -10.90
C GLU A 182 -7.42 43.42 -11.55
N GLY A 183 -6.48 42.52 -11.34
CA GLY A 183 -5.19 42.49 -12.01
C GLY A 183 -5.32 41.76 -13.34
N LYS A 184 -5.58 42.53 -14.40
CA LYS A 184 -5.46 42.15 -15.81
C LYS A 184 -4.22 41.29 -16.05
N GLY A 185 -4.41 40.11 -16.62
CA GLY A 185 -3.34 39.17 -16.95
C GLY A 185 -2.28 39.85 -17.80
N ARG A 186 -1.03 39.79 -17.35
CA ARG A 186 0.13 40.08 -18.19
C ARG A 186 0.63 38.76 -18.75
N ASP A 187 0.64 38.71 -20.07
CA ASP A 187 1.24 37.68 -20.90
C ASP A 187 2.66 37.38 -20.45
N TRP A 188 2.93 36.09 -20.18
CA TRP A 188 4.28 35.58 -20.08
C TRP A 188 4.75 35.19 -21.47
N GLU A 189 5.31 36.15 -22.20
CA GLU A 189 6.12 35.85 -23.36
C GLU A 189 7.48 36.57 -23.26
N ASN A 190 8.53 35.75 -23.29
CA ASN A 190 9.91 36.06 -23.64
C ASN A 190 10.78 36.74 -22.57
N GLU A 191 11.35 35.93 -21.67
CA GLU A 191 12.73 36.16 -21.21
C GLU A 191 13.61 34.99 -21.68
N GLU A 192 14.56 35.30 -22.57
CA GLU A 192 15.67 34.41 -22.93
C GLU A 192 16.64 34.28 -21.74
N PRO A 193 17.28 33.11 -21.56
CA PRO A 193 18.22 32.91 -20.45
C PRO A 193 19.56 33.63 -20.73
N PRO A 194 20.22 34.22 -19.70
CA PRO A 194 21.52 34.84 -19.90
C PRO A 194 22.61 33.78 -20.06
N THR A 195 23.29 33.86 -21.20
CA THR A 195 24.53 33.14 -21.54
C THR A 195 25.62 33.45 -20.50
N VAL A 196 26.00 32.44 -19.70
CA VAL A 196 27.21 32.50 -18.88
C VAL A 196 28.39 32.13 -19.78
N GLY A 197 29.29 33.10 -19.98
CA GLY A 197 30.56 32.91 -20.65
C GLY A 197 31.52 32.09 -19.80
N GLU A 198 32.23 31.19 -20.46
CA GLU A 198 33.40 30.50 -19.95
C GLU A 198 34.53 31.51 -19.70
N ASP A 199 35.20 31.40 -18.56
CA ASP A 199 36.58 31.89 -18.42
C ASP A 199 37.39 30.87 -17.62
N GLN A 200 38.49 30.45 -18.22
CA GLN A 200 39.52 29.59 -17.63
C GLN A 200 40.48 30.46 -16.81
N VAL A 201 40.88 29.99 -15.62
CA VAL A 201 42.25 29.56 -15.25
C VAL A 201 42.14 28.60 -14.08
#